data_AF-A0A1C5PZZ4-F1
#
_entry.id   AF-A0A1C5PZZ4-F1
#
_cell.length_a   1.000
_cell.length_b   1.000
_cell.length_c   1.000
_cell.angle_alpha   90.00
_cell.angle_beta   90.00
_cell.angle_gamma   90.00
#
_symmetry.space_group_name_H-M   'P 1'
#
loop_
_entity.id
_entity.type
_entity.pdbx_description
1 polymer ?
#
loop_
_entity_poly.entity_id
_entity_poly.type
_entity_poly.pdbx_seq_one_letter_code
_entity_poly.pdbx_strand_id
1 'polypeptide(L)'
;MSNLYNERLNKRYKYIVGILIVIMITCVYFIFFSEGNASESEAKDIISKIDKGYDIIVTSDNYVVGDNTYYTVHANIKDNESYSNIFSVGEKNCYRVNTSYYNVENQDIWYARYCVDKESKVVYIEFRDNPKRLIRYSDYNENINYALDIIKKKIGSNIPNVDVTVEGDIYTIHIYEVVKNEDESHTATIGWYDFNVKNKEVKDVMSEEVLN
;
A
#
# COMPACT_ATOMS: atom_id res chain seq x y z
N MET A 1 35.91 -53.02 -34.33
CA MET A 1 36.07 -52.01 -33.25
C MET A 1 35.49 -50.63 -33.58
N SER A 2 35.24 -50.26 -34.85
CA SER A 2 34.72 -48.93 -35.22
C SER A 2 33.24 -48.71 -34.89
N ASN A 3 32.39 -49.74 -35.01
CA ASN A 3 30.94 -49.59 -34.84
C ASN A 3 30.50 -49.25 -33.40
N LEU A 4 31.08 -49.92 -32.41
CA LEU A 4 30.81 -49.67 -30.97
C LEU A 4 31.31 -48.29 -30.51
N TYR A 5 32.40 -47.79 -31.09
CA TYR A 5 32.92 -46.45 -30.82
C TYR A 5 31.97 -45.37 -31.37
N ASN A 6 31.46 -45.57 -32.58
CA ASN A 6 30.55 -44.64 -33.25
C ASN A 6 29.18 -44.56 -32.54
N GLU A 7 28.66 -45.69 -32.05
CA GLU A 7 27.42 -45.71 -31.25
C GLU A 7 27.57 -44.99 -29.90
N ARG A 8 28.71 -45.16 -29.21
CA ARG A 8 28.99 -44.45 -27.95
C ARG A 8 29.14 -42.95 -28.18
N LEU A 9 29.78 -42.54 -29.27
CA LEU A 9 29.94 -41.14 -29.64
C LEU A 9 28.57 -40.49 -29.96
N ASN A 10 27.72 -41.19 -30.72
CA ASN A 10 26.39 -40.73 -31.08
C ASN A 10 25.46 -40.62 -29.86
N LYS A 11 25.54 -41.56 -28.90
CA LYS A 11 24.81 -41.46 -27.62
C LYS A 11 25.28 -40.26 -26.79
N ARG A 12 26.59 -40.00 -26.72
CA ARG A 12 27.13 -38.83 -26.02
C ARG A 12 26.73 -37.52 -26.69
N TYR A 13 26.72 -37.46 -28.01
CA TYR A 13 26.27 -36.30 -28.77
C TYR A 13 24.79 -35.99 -28.51
N LYS A 14 23.91 -37.00 -28.56
CA LYS A 14 22.49 -36.84 -28.23
C LYS A 14 22.26 -36.36 -26.79
N TYR A 15 23.08 -36.84 -25.84
CA TYR A 15 23.01 -36.41 -24.45
C TYR A 15 23.44 -34.94 -24.27
N ILE A 16 24.53 -34.53 -24.91
CA ILE A 16 25.02 -33.14 -24.87
C ILE A 16 23.99 -32.19 -25.51
N VAL A 17 23.45 -32.56 -26.69
CA VAL A 17 22.41 -31.77 -27.36
C VAL A 17 21.14 -31.70 -26.51
N GLY A 18 20.75 -32.81 -25.87
CA GLY A 18 19.61 -32.83 -24.94
C GLY A 18 19.79 -31.86 -23.76
N ILE A 19 20.98 -31.84 -23.14
CA ILE A 19 21.30 -30.90 -22.05
C ILE A 19 21.25 -29.46 -22.54
N LEU A 20 21.82 -29.16 -23.71
CA LEU A 20 21.81 -27.80 -24.28
C LEU A 20 20.38 -27.32 -24.55
N ILE A 21 19.51 -28.19 -25.05
CA ILE A 21 18.09 -27.86 -25.27
C ILE A 21 17.39 -27.56 -23.94
N VAL A 22 17.63 -28.34 -22.88
CA VAL A 22 17.06 -28.08 -21.55
C VAL A 22 17.55 -26.76 -20.98
N ILE A 23 18.84 -26.44 -21.11
CA ILE A 23 19.40 -25.15 -20.66
C ILE A 23 18.75 -24.01 -21.45
N MET A 24 18.64 -24.14 -22.78
CA MET A 24 18.04 -23.11 -23.62
C MET A 24 16.56 -22.88 -23.29
N ILE A 25 15.78 -23.95 -23.05
CA ILE A 25 14.39 -23.85 -22.58
C ILE A 25 14.31 -23.18 -21.20
N THR A 26 15.25 -23.48 -20.30
CA THR A 26 15.29 -22.87 -18.96
C THR A 26 15.62 -21.38 -19.06
N CYS A 27 16.60 -20.98 -19.89
CA CYS A 27 16.92 -19.58 -20.13
C CYS A 27 15.76 -18.82 -20.78
N VAL A 28 15.09 -19.41 -21.76
CA VAL A 28 13.87 -18.84 -22.38
C VAL A 28 12.76 -18.72 -21.34
N TYR A 29 12.56 -19.72 -20.48
CA TYR A 29 11.61 -19.65 -19.38
C TYR A 29 11.93 -18.49 -18.43
N PHE A 30 13.19 -18.30 -18.02
CA PHE A 30 13.57 -17.14 -17.20
C PHE A 30 13.41 -15.80 -17.93
N ILE A 31 13.62 -15.73 -19.25
CA ILE A 31 13.44 -14.49 -20.03
C ILE A 31 11.95 -14.13 -20.17
N PHE A 32 11.07 -15.11 -20.35
CA PHE A 32 9.65 -14.87 -20.62
C PHE A 32 8.72 -15.01 -19.39
N PHE A 33 9.16 -15.72 -18.35
CA PHE A 33 8.37 -16.02 -17.15
C PHE A 33 9.05 -15.59 -15.85
N SER A 34 10.19 -14.87 -15.86
CA SER A 34 10.51 -14.05 -14.70
C SER A 34 9.39 -13.02 -14.60
N GLU A 35 8.58 -13.06 -13.54
CA GLU A 35 7.64 -12.00 -13.24
C GLU A 35 8.44 -10.70 -13.24
N GLY A 36 8.26 -9.90 -14.30
CA GLY A 36 9.01 -8.67 -14.45
C GLY A 36 8.69 -7.74 -13.30
N ASN A 37 9.70 -6.99 -12.86
CA ASN A 37 9.49 -5.89 -11.92
C ASN A 37 8.31 -5.03 -12.39
N ALA A 38 7.48 -4.59 -11.46
CA ALA A 38 6.38 -3.70 -11.70
C ALA A 38 6.84 -2.53 -12.55
N SER A 39 6.08 -2.23 -13.59
CA SER A 39 6.30 -1.00 -14.38
C SER A 39 5.72 0.20 -13.63
N GLU A 40 6.17 1.42 -13.96
CA GLU A 40 5.57 2.65 -13.42
C GLU A 40 4.06 2.72 -13.72
N SER A 41 3.65 2.31 -14.92
CA SER A 41 2.24 2.23 -15.32
C SER A 41 1.45 1.24 -14.47
N GLU A 42 2.08 0.12 -14.08
CA GLU A 42 1.45 -0.88 -13.23
C GLU A 42 1.32 -0.39 -11.78
N ALA A 43 2.33 0.30 -11.25
CA ALA A 43 2.24 0.95 -9.95
C ALA A 43 1.10 1.99 -9.93
N LYS A 44 0.98 2.81 -10.98
CA LYS A 44 -0.13 3.75 -11.15
C LYS A 44 -1.49 3.05 -11.21
N ASP A 45 -1.60 1.97 -11.97
CA ASP A 45 -2.84 1.18 -12.08
C ASP A 45 -3.26 0.58 -10.73
N ILE A 46 -2.32 0.01 -9.97
CA ILE A 46 -2.57 -0.54 -8.63
C ILE A 46 -3.14 0.54 -7.71
N ILE A 47 -2.51 1.71 -7.63
CA ILE A 47 -2.97 2.78 -6.74
C ILE A 47 -4.28 3.42 -7.24
N SER A 48 -4.51 3.49 -8.55
CA SER A 48 -5.77 4.00 -9.11
C SER A 48 -7.01 3.18 -8.70
N LYS A 49 -6.81 1.92 -8.32
CA LYS A 49 -7.88 1.06 -7.78
C LYS A 49 -8.18 1.37 -6.31
N ILE A 50 -7.18 1.82 -5.54
CA ILE A 50 -7.32 2.25 -4.15
C ILE A 50 -7.94 3.66 -4.11
N ASP A 51 -7.30 4.60 -4.80
CA ASP A 51 -7.70 6.01 -4.87
C ASP A 51 -8.37 6.31 -6.21
N LYS A 52 -9.46 5.58 -6.47
CA LYS A 52 -10.29 5.78 -7.66
C LYS A 52 -10.81 7.22 -7.73
N GLY A 53 -10.57 7.87 -8.86
CA GLY A 53 -10.92 9.28 -9.09
C GLY A 53 -9.75 10.24 -8.92
N TYR A 54 -8.68 9.83 -8.23
CA TYR A 54 -7.54 10.69 -7.94
C TYR A 54 -6.56 10.72 -9.12
N ASP A 55 -5.78 11.80 -9.19
CA ASP A 55 -4.61 11.85 -10.05
C ASP A 55 -3.42 11.19 -9.33
N ILE A 56 -2.80 10.23 -10.01
CA ILE A 56 -1.79 9.35 -9.41
C ILE A 56 -0.41 9.77 -9.90
N ILE A 57 0.42 10.24 -8.97
CA ILE A 57 1.74 10.79 -9.25
C ILE A 57 2.78 9.84 -8.68
N VAL A 58 3.75 9.45 -9.51
CA VAL A 58 4.93 8.70 -9.08
C VAL A 58 6.06 9.70 -8.86
N THR A 59 6.59 9.78 -7.65
CA THR A 59 7.62 10.76 -7.24
C THR A 59 9.03 10.18 -7.21
N SER A 60 9.14 8.86 -7.07
CA SER A 60 10.39 8.12 -7.20
C SER A 60 10.10 6.73 -7.70
N ASP A 61 10.99 6.22 -8.55
CA ASP A 61 10.94 4.87 -9.06
C ASP A 61 11.98 3.96 -8.41
N ASN A 62 12.91 4.44 -7.60
CA ASN A 62 13.99 3.62 -7.03
C ASN A 62 14.16 3.85 -5.53
N TYR A 63 13.05 3.93 -4.80
CA TYR A 63 13.10 4.02 -3.35
C TYR A 63 13.50 2.67 -2.76
N VAL A 64 14.51 2.64 -1.89
CA VAL A 64 15.09 1.40 -1.35
C VAL A 64 14.92 1.33 0.16
N VAL A 65 14.37 0.22 0.65
CA VAL A 65 14.26 -0.11 2.08
C VAL A 65 14.68 -1.57 2.28
N GLY A 66 15.79 -1.78 2.99
CA GLY A 66 16.41 -3.10 3.07
C GLY A 66 16.91 -3.54 1.69
N ASP A 67 16.56 -4.76 1.28
CA ASP A 67 16.93 -5.35 -0.02
C ASP A 67 15.87 -5.09 -1.11
N ASN A 68 14.75 -4.44 -0.76
CA ASN A 68 13.63 -4.25 -1.67
C ASN A 68 13.63 -2.84 -2.30
N THR A 69 13.14 -2.76 -3.54
CA THR A 69 12.98 -1.50 -4.28
C THR A 69 11.50 -1.22 -4.57
N TYR A 70 11.12 0.05 -4.48
CA TYR A 70 9.73 0.51 -4.52
C TYR A 70 9.56 1.70 -5.47
N TYR A 71 8.35 1.83 -6.03
CA TYR A 71 7.83 3.12 -6.50
C TYR A 71 7.19 3.87 -5.34
N THR A 72 7.48 5.16 -5.21
CA THR A 72 6.75 6.04 -4.30
C THR A 72 5.67 6.78 -5.05
N VAL A 73 4.43 6.62 -4.58
CA VAL A 73 3.23 7.05 -5.28
C VAL A 73 2.34 7.87 -4.35
N HIS A 74 1.78 8.95 -4.90
CA HIS A 74 0.87 9.87 -4.23
C HIS A 74 -0.45 9.96 -5.03
N ALA A 75 -1.54 10.22 -4.33
CA ALA A 75 -2.85 10.43 -4.93
C ALA A 75 -3.37 11.82 -4.57
N ASN A 76 -3.52 12.69 -5.58
CA ASN A 76 -4.07 14.03 -5.43
C ASN A 76 -5.53 14.05 -5.91
N ILE A 77 -6.39 14.74 -5.16
CA ILE A 77 -7.79 14.93 -5.55
C ILE A 77 -7.83 15.66 -6.91
N LYS A 78 -8.64 15.17 -7.86
CA LYS A 78 -8.89 15.89 -9.10
C LYS A 78 -9.83 17.07 -8.83
N ASP A 79 -9.59 18.18 -9.52
CA ASP A 79 -10.41 19.39 -9.42
C ASP A 79 -11.90 19.04 -9.55
N ASN A 80 -12.70 19.46 -8.54
CA ASN A 80 -14.14 19.24 -8.40
C ASN A 80 -14.61 17.87 -7.93
N GLU A 81 -13.73 16.97 -7.50
CA GLU A 81 -14.14 15.73 -6.82
C GLU A 81 -14.24 15.92 -5.30
N SER A 82 -15.23 15.29 -4.67
CA SER A 82 -15.33 15.25 -3.21
C SER A 82 -14.44 14.14 -2.64
N TYR A 83 -13.63 14.50 -1.65
CA TYR A 83 -12.84 13.55 -0.86
C TYR A 83 -13.77 12.62 -0.07
N SER A 84 -13.48 11.32 -0.07
CA SER A 84 -14.12 10.33 0.81
C SER A 84 -13.04 9.43 1.39
N ASN A 85 -12.98 9.32 2.71
CA ASN A 85 -11.93 8.57 3.39
C ASN A 85 -12.24 7.06 3.41
N ILE A 86 -13.46 6.66 3.00
CA ILE A 86 -13.97 5.30 3.10
C ILE A 86 -14.46 4.83 1.73
N PHE A 87 -14.18 3.57 1.40
CA PHE A 87 -14.72 2.87 0.23
C PHE A 87 -14.89 1.37 0.53
N SER A 88 -15.74 0.68 -0.23
CA SER A 88 -15.99 -0.75 -0.03
C SER A 88 -15.32 -1.60 -1.12
N VAL A 89 -14.68 -2.70 -0.70
CA VAL A 89 -14.15 -3.74 -1.58
C VAL A 89 -14.84 -5.06 -1.21
N GLY A 90 -15.85 -5.43 -1.99
CA GLY A 90 -16.77 -6.50 -1.61
C GLY A 90 -17.54 -6.14 -0.35
N GLU A 91 -17.45 -6.97 0.69
CA GLU A 91 -18.08 -6.74 1.99
C GLU A 91 -17.20 -5.98 3.00
N LYS A 92 -15.93 -5.70 2.65
CA LYS A 92 -14.98 -5.02 3.53
C LYS A 92 -14.98 -3.51 3.30
N ASN A 93 -15.00 -2.75 4.38
CA ASN A 93 -14.70 -1.32 4.34
C ASN A 93 -13.19 -1.11 4.36
N CYS A 94 -12.72 -0.26 3.46
CA CYS A 94 -11.34 0.17 3.35
C CYS A 94 -11.25 1.67 3.61
N TYR A 95 -10.16 2.09 4.22
CA TYR A 95 -9.87 3.46 4.59
C TYR A 95 -8.70 3.97 3.76
N ARG A 96 -8.93 5.08 3.07
CA ARG A 96 -7.89 5.77 2.31
C ARG A 96 -6.89 6.40 3.25
N VAL A 97 -5.67 6.53 2.77
CA VAL A 97 -4.61 7.27 3.46
C VAL A 97 -4.48 8.62 2.76
N ASN A 98 -4.33 9.70 3.53
CA ASN A 98 -4.02 11.00 2.94
C ASN A 98 -2.60 10.99 2.38
N THR A 99 -2.48 10.76 1.06
CA THR A 99 -1.20 10.73 0.35
C THR A 99 -0.93 11.98 -0.49
N SER A 100 -1.68 13.06 -0.23
CA SER A 100 -1.59 14.31 -1.00
C SER A 100 -0.14 14.83 -1.04
N TYR A 101 0.27 15.32 -2.21
CA TYR A 101 1.62 15.81 -2.47
C TYR A 101 1.61 17.18 -3.15
N TYR A 102 2.41 18.10 -2.61
CA TYR A 102 2.63 19.43 -3.17
C TYR A 102 4.13 19.77 -3.11
N ASN A 103 4.63 20.45 -4.14
CA ASN A 103 5.96 21.05 -4.13
C ASN A 103 5.81 22.57 -4.07
N VAL A 104 6.29 23.19 -2.99
CA VAL A 104 6.24 24.64 -2.79
C VAL A 104 7.66 25.12 -2.53
N GLU A 105 8.18 26.01 -3.37
CA GLU A 105 9.52 26.60 -3.20
C GLU A 105 10.66 25.57 -3.01
N ASN A 106 10.61 24.45 -3.76
CA ASN A 106 11.53 23.30 -3.65
C ASN A 106 11.41 22.48 -2.34
N GLN A 107 10.33 22.68 -1.58
CA GLN A 107 10.01 21.83 -0.45
C GLN A 107 8.86 20.87 -0.81
N ASP A 108 9.13 19.58 -0.63
CA ASP A 108 8.11 18.55 -0.74
C ASP A 108 7.24 18.51 0.52
N ILE A 109 5.93 18.61 0.31
CA ILE A 109 4.90 18.58 1.34
C ILE A 109 4.01 17.36 1.08
N TRP A 110 4.06 16.41 2.00
CA TRP A 110 3.22 15.21 2.03
C TRP A 110 3.07 14.72 3.48
N TYR A 111 2.09 13.84 3.73
CA TYR A 111 1.85 13.22 5.04
C TYR A 111 2.14 11.72 5.03
N ALA A 112 1.67 11.04 4.00
CA ALA A 112 2.01 9.65 3.70
C ALA A 112 2.21 9.46 2.20
N ARG A 113 2.77 8.30 1.82
CA ARG A 113 2.90 7.87 0.43
C ARG A 113 2.75 6.37 0.31
N TYR A 114 2.23 5.92 -0.82
CA TYR A 114 2.25 4.51 -1.15
C TYR A 114 3.64 4.11 -1.63
N CYS A 115 4.10 2.94 -1.21
CA CYS A 115 5.31 2.30 -1.69
C CYS A 115 4.89 0.99 -2.37
N VAL A 116 4.91 0.96 -3.70
CA VAL A 116 4.57 -0.23 -4.47
C VAL A 116 5.85 -1.03 -4.70
N ASP A 117 5.90 -2.21 -4.10
CA ASP A 117 7.04 -3.12 -4.23
C ASP A 117 7.21 -3.57 -5.68
N LYS A 118 8.42 -3.43 -6.22
CA LYS A 118 8.67 -3.75 -7.62
C LYS A 118 8.53 -5.24 -7.93
N GLU A 119 8.91 -6.12 -7.01
CA GLU A 119 8.91 -7.56 -7.31
C GLU A 119 7.54 -8.16 -7.01
N SER A 120 7.03 -7.91 -5.80
CA SER A 120 5.80 -8.52 -5.30
C SER A 120 4.52 -7.76 -5.63
N LYS A 121 4.63 -6.50 -6.09
CA LYS A 121 3.49 -5.60 -6.38
C LYS A 121 2.63 -5.30 -5.15
N VAL A 122 3.10 -5.64 -3.96
CA VAL A 122 2.43 -5.37 -2.70
C VAL A 122 2.51 -3.88 -2.39
N VAL A 123 1.40 -3.31 -1.94
CA VAL A 123 1.32 -1.91 -1.54
C VAL A 123 1.63 -1.76 -0.07
N TYR A 124 2.61 -0.92 0.22
CA TYR A 124 2.93 -0.45 1.55
C TYR A 124 2.61 1.04 1.67
N ILE A 125 2.51 1.52 2.90
CA ILE A 125 2.35 2.92 3.26
C ILE A 125 3.58 3.32 4.04
N GLU A 126 4.12 4.48 3.71
CA GLU A 126 5.11 5.17 4.52
C GLU A 126 4.53 6.49 5.00
N PHE A 127 4.60 6.74 6.30
CA PHE A 127 4.22 8.01 6.91
C PHE A 127 5.46 8.89 7.06
N ARG A 128 5.31 10.20 6.80
CA ARG A 128 6.42 11.16 6.81
C ARG A 128 7.13 11.21 8.16
N ASP A 129 6.36 11.13 9.24
CA ASP A 129 6.88 11.18 10.61
C ASP A 129 7.48 9.84 11.06
N ASN A 130 7.34 8.79 10.25
CA ASN A 130 7.92 7.46 10.47
C ASN A 130 8.65 6.96 9.21
N PRO A 131 9.70 7.66 8.75
CA PRO A 131 10.37 7.34 7.50
C PRO A 131 11.01 5.95 7.57
N LYS A 132 11.00 5.24 6.44
CA LYS A 132 11.50 3.87 6.22
C LYS A 132 10.75 2.78 6.96
N ARG A 133 9.74 3.11 7.76
CA ARG A 133 8.83 2.13 8.37
C ARG A 133 7.66 1.89 7.43
N LEU A 134 7.74 0.80 6.66
CA LEU A 134 6.70 0.41 5.73
C LEU A 134 5.62 -0.42 6.42
N ILE A 135 4.37 0.00 6.30
CA ILE A 135 3.19 -0.73 6.79
C ILE A 135 2.44 -1.27 5.57
N ARG A 136 2.16 -2.57 5.53
CA ARG A 136 1.39 -3.13 4.42
C ARG A 136 -0.03 -2.54 4.43
N TYR A 137 -0.53 -2.12 3.27
CA TYR A 137 -1.85 -1.47 3.15
C TYR A 137 -3.00 -2.35 3.67
N SER A 138 -2.90 -3.68 3.48
CA SER A 138 -3.85 -4.65 4.05
C SER A 138 -3.88 -4.59 5.58
N ASP A 139 -2.70 -4.61 6.20
CA ASP A 139 -2.55 -4.69 7.65
C ASP A 139 -3.01 -3.38 8.30
N TYR A 140 -2.72 -2.25 7.66
CA TYR A 140 -3.28 -0.94 8.01
C TYR A 140 -4.82 -1.00 8.03
N ASN A 141 -5.45 -1.49 6.96
CA ASN A 141 -6.91 -1.57 6.87
C ASN A 141 -7.52 -2.54 7.89
N GLU A 142 -6.89 -3.69 8.14
CA GLU A 142 -7.36 -4.64 9.17
C GLU A 142 -7.29 -4.04 10.57
N ASN A 143 -6.20 -3.34 10.88
CA ASN A 143 -6.03 -2.63 12.14
C ASN A 143 -7.07 -1.51 12.35
N ILE A 144 -7.32 -0.71 11.31
CA ILE A 144 -8.33 0.36 11.39
C ILE A 144 -9.75 -0.21 11.51
N ASN A 145 -10.09 -1.26 10.76
CA ASN A 145 -11.38 -1.93 10.93
C ASN A 145 -11.56 -2.47 12.36
N TYR A 146 -10.54 -3.12 12.93
CA TYR A 146 -10.56 -3.60 14.30
C TYR A 146 -10.84 -2.49 15.31
N ALA A 147 -10.08 -1.39 15.22
CA ALA A 147 -10.23 -0.26 16.14
C ALA A 147 -11.60 0.40 16.00
N LEU A 148 -12.08 0.62 14.77
CA LEU A 148 -13.38 1.24 14.52
C LEU A 148 -14.54 0.36 14.95
N ASP A 149 -14.44 -0.97 14.88
CA ASP A 149 -15.48 -1.87 15.40
C ASP A 149 -15.65 -1.75 16.93
N ILE A 150 -14.58 -1.39 17.65
CA ILE A 150 -14.64 -1.07 19.08
C ILE A 150 -15.21 0.33 19.28
N ILE A 151 -14.69 1.33 18.57
CA ILE A 151 -15.13 2.73 18.70
C ILE A 151 -16.61 2.89 18.38
N LYS A 152 -17.13 2.23 17.33
CA LYS A 152 -18.56 2.24 16.96
C LYS A 152 -19.47 1.75 18.08
N LYS A 153 -19.01 0.84 18.95
CA LYS A 153 -19.82 0.39 20.11
C LYS A 153 -19.97 1.50 21.16
N LYS A 154 -19.01 2.42 21.25
CA LYS A 154 -19.02 3.56 22.17
C LYS A 154 -19.83 4.73 21.63
N ILE A 155 -19.56 5.16 20.39
CA ILE A 155 -20.15 6.40 19.82
C ILE A 155 -21.37 6.16 18.92
N GLY A 156 -21.71 4.90 18.63
CA GLY A 156 -22.76 4.53 17.68
C GLY A 156 -22.23 4.26 16.27
N SER A 157 -23.10 3.68 15.43
CA SER A 157 -22.70 3.09 14.14
C SER A 157 -22.35 4.08 13.02
N ASN A 158 -22.60 5.37 13.20
CA ASN A 158 -22.45 6.36 12.13
C ASN A 158 -21.13 7.13 12.29
N ILE A 159 -20.08 6.67 11.60
CA ILE A 159 -18.76 7.31 11.55
C ILE A 159 -18.61 7.99 10.18
N PRO A 160 -18.62 9.34 10.11
CA PRO A 160 -18.66 10.05 8.84
C PRO A 160 -17.30 10.11 8.14
N ASN A 161 -16.26 10.57 8.84
CA ASN A 161 -14.90 10.63 8.30
C ASN A 161 -13.90 10.13 9.33
N VAL A 162 -12.84 9.50 8.83
CA VAL A 162 -11.75 8.95 9.62
C VAL A 162 -10.44 9.44 9.03
N ASP A 163 -9.63 10.13 9.81
CA ASP A 163 -8.23 10.42 9.48
C ASP A 163 -7.32 9.68 10.46
N VAL A 164 -6.17 9.23 9.98
CA VAL A 164 -5.27 8.37 10.76
C VAL A 164 -3.85 8.86 10.61
N THR A 165 -3.25 9.16 11.75
CA THR A 165 -1.80 9.34 11.88
C THR A 165 -1.20 8.10 12.52
N VAL A 166 -0.04 7.67 12.05
CA VAL A 166 0.65 6.50 12.60
C VAL A 166 2.00 6.92 13.14
N GLU A 167 2.24 6.64 14.41
CA GLU A 167 3.49 6.84 15.13
C GLU A 167 3.98 5.53 15.75
N GLY A 168 4.96 4.91 15.10
CA GLY A 168 5.42 3.59 15.49
C GLY A 168 4.27 2.55 15.48
N ASP A 169 3.92 2.04 16.66
CA ASP A 169 2.85 1.06 16.85
C ASP A 169 1.52 1.68 17.28
N ILE A 170 1.44 3.01 17.38
CA ILE A 170 0.25 3.74 17.79
C ILE A 170 -0.40 4.39 16.58
N TYR A 171 -1.68 4.10 16.38
CA TYR A 171 -2.51 4.68 15.33
C TYR A 171 -3.45 5.66 16.01
N THR A 172 -3.24 6.95 15.79
CA THR A 172 -4.13 7.99 16.29
C THR A 172 -5.22 8.21 15.25
N ILE A 173 -6.45 7.87 15.63
CA ILE A 173 -7.65 7.86 14.80
C ILE A 173 -8.49 9.09 15.16
N HIS A 174 -8.62 10.01 14.22
CA HIS A 174 -9.50 11.16 14.31
C HIS A 174 -10.82 10.85 13.63
N ILE A 175 -11.91 10.95 14.39
CA ILE A 175 -13.25 10.85 13.82
C ILE A 175 -13.89 12.23 13.81
N TYR A 176 -14.37 12.65 12.65
CA TYR A 176 -14.93 13.97 12.46
C TYR A 176 -16.03 14.02 11.41
N GLU A 177 -16.86 15.05 11.51
CA GLU A 177 -17.82 15.44 10.48
C GLU A 177 -17.40 16.76 9.84
N VAL A 178 -17.74 16.92 8.56
CA VAL A 178 -17.57 18.19 7.84
C VAL A 178 -18.92 18.88 7.81
N VAL A 179 -19.04 19.96 8.57
CA VAL A 179 -20.23 20.81 8.59
C VAL A 179 -20.07 21.83 7.48
N LYS A 180 -21.04 21.90 6.57
CA LYS A 180 -21.09 22.88 5.47
C LYS A 180 -22.34 23.72 5.59
N ASN A 181 -22.15 25.03 5.68
CA ASN A 181 -23.18 26.05 5.57
C ASN A 181 -22.97 26.82 4.26
N GLU A 182 -23.89 27.74 3.92
CA GLU A 182 -23.83 28.51 2.66
C GLU A 182 -22.52 29.30 2.51
N ASP A 183 -21.98 29.83 3.61
CA ASP A 183 -20.80 30.71 3.60
C ASP A 183 -19.53 30.11 4.23
N GLU A 184 -19.65 28.98 4.95
CA GLU A 184 -18.55 28.42 5.73
C GLU A 184 -18.57 26.89 5.77
N SER A 185 -17.38 26.28 5.82
CA SER A 185 -17.22 24.87 6.15
C SER A 185 -16.22 24.70 7.28
N HIS A 186 -16.54 23.87 8.25
CA HIS A 186 -15.63 23.51 9.34
C HIS A 186 -15.71 22.03 9.67
N THR A 187 -14.66 21.55 10.32
CA THR A 187 -14.57 20.18 10.81
C THR A 187 -14.98 20.14 12.28
N ALA A 188 -16.00 19.35 12.61
CA ALA A 188 -16.40 19.09 13.99
C ALA A 188 -15.87 17.72 14.43
N THR A 189 -15.07 17.70 15.50
CA THR A 189 -14.48 16.48 16.03
C THR A 189 -15.51 15.70 16.83
N ILE A 190 -15.67 14.42 16.50
CA ILE A 190 -16.50 13.46 17.24
C ILE A 190 -15.67 12.75 18.30
N GLY A 191 -14.40 12.42 18.00
CA GLY A 191 -13.50 11.82 18.97
C GLY A 191 -12.08 11.62 18.45
N TRP A 192 -11.17 11.41 19.41
CA TRP A 192 -9.78 11.05 19.18
C TRP A 192 -9.49 9.73 19.90
N TYR A 193 -8.93 8.77 19.19
CA TYR A 193 -8.67 7.44 19.74
C TYR A 193 -7.26 7.00 19.40
N ASP A 194 -6.55 6.45 20.37
CA ASP A 194 -5.27 5.79 20.15
C ASP A 194 -5.51 4.29 20.08
N PHE A 195 -5.08 3.68 18.98
CA PHE A 195 -5.04 2.24 18.82
C PHE A 195 -3.59 1.75 18.87
N ASN A 196 -3.29 0.90 19.84
CA ASN A 196 -1.97 0.28 19.95
C ASN A 196 -1.98 -1.09 19.25
N VAL A 197 -1.23 -1.18 18.14
CA VAL A 197 -1.20 -2.38 17.29
C VAL A 197 -0.62 -3.60 18.03
N LYS A 198 0.29 -3.39 18.98
CA LYS A 198 1.00 -4.48 19.70
C LYS A 198 0.11 -5.20 20.70
N ASN A 199 -0.60 -4.46 21.54
CA ASN A 199 -1.45 -5.03 22.59
C ASN A 199 -2.94 -5.03 22.21
N LYS A 200 -3.29 -4.46 21.04
CA LYS A 200 -4.65 -4.33 20.53
C LYS A 200 -5.57 -3.47 21.41
N GLU A 201 -5.01 -2.59 22.23
CA GLU A 201 -5.76 -1.67 23.08
C GLU A 201 -6.30 -0.50 22.26
N VAL A 202 -7.57 -0.14 22.47
CA VAL A 202 -8.17 1.09 21.94
C VAL A 202 -8.49 2.01 23.10
N LYS A 203 -7.88 3.19 23.11
CA LYS A 203 -8.05 4.20 24.16
C LYS A 203 -8.71 5.44 23.59
N ASP A 204 -9.72 5.96 24.27
CA ASP A 204 -10.27 7.29 24.01
C ASP A 204 -9.31 8.34 24.61
N VAL A 205 -8.76 9.20 23.77
CA VAL A 205 -7.77 10.21 24.17
C VAL A 205 -8.41 11.32 25.01
N MET A 206 -9.70 11.62 24.79
CA MET A 206 -10.39 12.70 25.50
C MET A 206 -10.78 12.30 26.92
N SER A 207 -11.21 11.06 27.11
CA SER A 207 -11.64 10.53 28.42
C SER A 207 -10.59 9.70 29.14
N GLU A 208 -9.50 9.35 28.45
CA GLU A 208 -8.48 8.39 28.86
C GLU A 208 -9.00 6.96 29.12
N GLU A 209 -10.24 6.66 28.74
CA GLU A 209 -10.89 5.36 28.91
C GLU A 209 -10.35 4.34 27.90
N VAL A 210 -9.96 3.15 28.37
CA VAL A 210 -9.71 1.98 27.51
C VAL A 210 -11.04 1.33 27.16
N LEU A 211 -11.29 1.10 25.88
CA LEU A 211 -12.59 0.68 25.36
C LEU A 211 -12.75 -0.85 25.25
N ASN A 212 -11.69 -1.63 25.47
CA ASN A 212 -11.69 -3.10 25.33
C ASN A 212 -10.90 -3.85 26.40
#